data_AF-A0A6C0LC72-F1
#
_entry.id   AF-A0A6C0LC72-F1
#
_cell.length_a   1.000
_cell.length_b   1.000
_cell.length_c   1.000
_cell.angle_alpha   90.00
_cell.angle_beta   90.00
_cell.angle_gamma   90.00
#
_symmetry.space_group_name_H-M   'P 1'
#
loop_
_entity.id
_entity.type
_entity.pdbx_description
1 polymer ?
#
loop_
_entity_poly.entity_id
_entity_poly.type
_entity_poly.pdbx_seq_one_letter_code
_entity_poly.pdbx_strand_id
1 'polypeptide(L)'
;MGGGLFGTPLYLNPKCLVFSLFVLVVYWLPHPKFIQHQYIMAFLLATSAYILMAWYDLIYDCNDKLGPTLLGWLSMPFKPKSYTDEYDKLPVKYQKIVRWFDIAILGILVITFFYPYYMK
;
A
#
# COMPACT_ATOMS: atom_id res chain seq x y z
N MET A 1 -11.90 0.40 -16.77
CA MET A 1 -12.67 1.40 -16.00
C MET A 1 -12.25 2.80 -16.38
N GLY A 2 -13.07 3.48 -17.18
CA GLY A 2 -13.24 4.92 -17.09
C GLY A 2 -14.30 5.35 -18.10
N GLY A 3 -14.93 6.48 -17.83
CA GLY A 3 -15.85 7.06 -18.79
C GLY A 3 -15.01 7.52 -19.98
N GLY A 4 -15.28 6.99 -21.17
CA GLY A 4 -14.58 7.38 -22.39
C GLY A 4 -14.65 8.90 -22.56
N LEU A 5 -13.48 9.53 -22.72
CA LEU A 5 -13.33 10.94 -22.96
C LEU A 5 -13.50 11.19 -24.47
N PHE A 6 -14.46 12.02 -24.86
CA PHE A 6 -14.65 12.45 -26.26
C PHE A 6 -14.82 11.31 -27.30
N GLY A 7 -15.43 10.18 -26.92
CA GLY A 7 -15.65 9.06 -27.85
C GLY A 7 -14.38 8.30 -28.26
N THR A 8 -13.27 8.54 -27.56
CA THR A 8 -11.99 7.84 -27.75
C THR A 8 -11.83 6.70 -26.73
N PRO A 9 -10.91 5.74 -26.95
CA PRO A 9 -10.54 4.74 -25.94
C PRO A 9 -9.78 5.33 -24.74
N LEU A 10 -9.64 6.66 -24.63
CA LEU A 10 -9.08 7.29 -23.44
C LEU A 10 -10.15 7.39 -22.37
N TYR A 11 -9.89 6.73 -21.25
CA TYR A 11 -10.82 6.61 -20.14
C TYR A 11 -10.42 7.58 -19.03
N LEU A 12 -11.20 8.63 -18.77
CA LEU A 12 -10.98 9.45 -17.58
C LEU A 12 -11.53 8.67 -16.38
N ASN A 13 -10.68 8.43 -15.39
CA ASN A 13 -11.08 7.78 -14.15
C ASN A 13 -11.06 8.83 -13.01
N PRO A 14 -12.18 9.52 -12.74
CA PRO A 14 -12.28 10.51 -11.65
C PRO A 14 -11.81 9.96 -10.30
N LYS A 15 -11.95 8.65 -10.08
CA LYS A 15 -11.54 8.00 -8.83
C LYS A 15 -10.02 7.94 -8.70
N CYS A 16 -9.31 7.67 -9.80
CA CYS A 16 -7.84 7.78 -9.82
C CYS A 16 -7.38 9.22 -9.60
N LEU A 17 -8.12 10.21 -10.10
CA LEU A 17 -7.83 11.63 -9.84
C LEU A 17 -8.04 12.00 -8.38
N VAL A 18 -9.11 11.53 -7.74
CA VAL A 18 -9.34 11.74 -6.30
C VAL A 18 -8.25 11.04 -5.47
N PHE A 19 -7.86 9.82 -5.85
CA PHE A 19 -6.80 9.08 -5.17
C PHE A 19 -5.44 9.75 -5.33
N SER A 20 -5.06 10.15 -6.56
CA SER A 20 -3.79 10.84 -6.80
C SER A 20 -3.76 12.20 -6.12
N LEU A 21 -4.89 12.92 -6.10
CA LEU A 21 -5.03 14.17 -5.34
C LEU A 21 -4.85 13.93 -3.84
N PHE A 22 -5.46 12.89 -3.27
CA PHE A 22 -5.27 12.52 -1.86
C PHE A 22 -3.79 12.26 -1.54
N VAL A 23 -3.11 11.45 -2.37
CA VAL A 23 -1.68 11.15 -2.19
C VAL A 23 -0.84 12.42 -2.27
N LEU A 24 -1.13 13.32 -3.24
CA LEU A 24 -0.44 14.61 -3.38
C LEU A 24 -0.65 15.50 -2.15
N VAL A 25 -1.87 15.61 -1.64
CA VAL A 25 -2.16 16.42 -0.46
C VAL A 25 -1.38 15.91 0.75
N VAL A 26 -1.37 14.60 0.99
CA VAL A 26 -0.63 14.01 2.12
C VAL A 26 0.88 14.20 1.94
N TYR A 27 1.40 14.04 0.71
CA TYR A 27 2.81 14.25 0.42
C TYR A 27 3.25 15.70 0.68
N TRP A 28 2.40 16.69 0.41
CA TRP A 28 2.72 18.11 0.61
C TRP A 28 2.53 18.62 2.04
N LEU A 29 2.11 17.77 2.99
CA LEU A 29 2.05 18.13 4.41
C LEU A 29 3.44 18.49 4.96
N PRO A 30 3.53 19.28 6.05
CA PRO A 30 4.80 19.65 6.65
C PRO A 30 5.62 18.40 7.01
N HIS A 31 6.84 18.34 6.49
CA HIS A 31 7.71 17.19 6.66
C HIS A 31 8.40 17.21 8.04
N PRO A 32 8.61 16.04 8.66
CA PRO A 32 9.34 15.96 9.91
C PRO A 32 10.80 16.40 9.74
N LYS A 33 11.36 16.99 10.81
CA LYS A 33 12.74 17.53 10.83
C LYS A 33 13.81 16.45 10.62
N PHE A 34 13.56 15.24 11.12
CA PHE A 34 14.49 14.12 11.00
C PHE A 34 14.21 13.34 9.71
N ILE A 35 15.26 13.12 8.91
CA ILE A 35 15.19 12.39 7.63
C ILE A 35 14.67 10.96 7.85
N GLN A 36 14.99 10.32 8.98
CA GLN A 36 14.48 8.98 9.32
C GLN A 36 12.95 8.94 9.34
N HIS A 37 12.31 9.97 9.94
CA HIS A 37 10.86 10.05 9.99
C HIS A 37 10.24 10.36 8.62
N GLN A 38 10.97 11.03 7.71
CA GLN A 38 10.51 11.22 6.34
C GLN A 38 10.39 9.89 5.59
N TYR A 39 11.40 9.01 5.71
CA TYR A 39 11.35 7.67 5.12
C TYR A 39 10.19 6.83 5.66
N ILE A 40 9.93 6.90 6.97
CA ILE A 40 8.82 6.20 7.60
C ILE A 40 7.47 6.73 7.08
N MET A 41 7.31 8.05 6.99
CA MET A 41 6.08 8.65 6.46
C MET A 41 5.86 8.29 4.99
N ALA A 42 6.91 8.28 4.17
CA ALA A 42 6.83 7.84 2.78
C ALA A 42 6.42 6.36 2.67
N PHE A 43 6.98 5.49 3.53
CA PHE A 43 6.60 4.08 3.59
C PHE A 43 5.13 3.88 4.00
N LEU A 44 4.65 4.63 5.00
CA LEU A 44 3.26 4.57 5.45
C LEU A 44 2.29 5.08 4.38
N LEU A 45 2.65 6.17 3.68
CA LEU A 45 1.87 6.68 2.56
C LEU A 45 1.78 5.65 1.43
N ALA A 46 2.90 5.03 1.06
CA ALA A 46 2.91 3.97 0.04
C ALA A 46 2.08 2.75 0.46
N THR A 47 2.20 2.31 1.72
CA THR A 47 1.46 1.16 2.24
C THR A 47 -0.04 1.44 2.31
N SER A 48 -0.44 2.64 2.74
CA SER A 48 -1.86 3.03 2.78
C SER A 48 -2.46 3.13 1.37
N ALA A 49 -1.73 3.72 0.42
CA ALA A 49 -2.10 3.73 -0.99
C ALA A 49 -2.34 2.30 -1.52
N TYR A 50 -1.47 1.35 -1.14
CA TYR A 50 -1.59 -0.05 -1.52
C TYR A 50 -2.82 -0.76 -0.95
N ILE A 51 -3.16 -0.47 0.31
CA ILE A 51 -4.37 -0.98 0.96
C ILE A 51 -5.62 -0.41 0.27
N LEU A 52 -5.64 0.88 -0.03
CA LEU A 52 -6.77 1.54 -0.70
C LEU A 52 -7.02 0.97 -2.10
N MET A 53 -5.97 0.62 -2.85
CA MET A 53 -6.11 -0.05 -4.15
C MET A 53 -6.77 -1.43 -4.01
N ALA A 54 -6.43 -2.23 -3.01
CA ALA A 54 -7.08 -3.52 -2.78
C ALA A 54 -8.58 -3.37 -2.49
N TRP A 55 -8.98 -2.36 -1.72
CA TRP A 55 -10.38 -2.05 -1.48
C TRP A 55 -11.10 -1.53 -2.72
N TYR A 56 -10.42 -0.72 -3.52
CA TYR A 56 -10.94 -0.24 -4.79
C TYR A 56 -11.31 -1.40 -5.72
N ASP A 57 -10.42 -2.40 -5.86
CA ASP A 57 -10.67 -3.56 -6.71
C ASP A 57 -11.86 -4.38 -6.26
N LEU A 58 -12.06 -4.51 -4.94
CA LEU A 58 -13.24 -5.19 -4.39
C LEU A 58 -14.52 -4.38 -4.61
N ILE A 59 -14.52 -3.09 -4.24
CA ILE A 59 -15.73 -2.25 -4.26
C ILE A 59 -16.29 -2.10 -5.69
N TYR A 60 -15.40 -2.05 -6.68
CA TYR A 60 -15.80 -1.85 -8.07
C TYR A 60 -15.77 -3.12 -8.92
N ASP A 61 -15.52 -4.27 -8.30
CA ASP A 61 -15.42 -5.58 -8.96
C ASP A 61 -14.58 -5.52 -10.24
N CYS A 62 -13.33 -5.05 -10.08
CA CYS A 62 -12.37 -5.02 -11.18
C CYS A 62 -12.12 -6.45 -11.71
N ASN A 63 -11.99 -6.58 -13.03
CA ASN A 63 -11.58 -7.85 -13.66
C ASN A 63 -10.19 -8.28 -13.18
N ASP A 64 -9.28 -7.32 -13.06
CA ASP A 64 -7.94 -7.52 -12.50
C ASP A 64 -7.96 -7.07 -11.03
N LYS A 65 -7.75 -8.03 -10.12
CA LYS A 65 -7.71 -7.78 -8.68
C LYS A 65 -6.28 -7.86 -8.17
N LEU A 66 -5.94 -6.99 -7.22
CA LEU A 66 -4.64 -7.01 -6.56
C LEU A 66 -4.42 -8.33 -5.81
N GLY A 67 -3.61 -9.21 -6.39
CA GLY A 67 -3.23 -10.49 -5.79
C GLY A 67 -2.22 -10.35 -4.63
N PRO A 68 -1.88 -11.48 -3.98
CA PRO A 68 -1.01 -11.48 -2.80
C PRO A 68 0.42 -11.04 -3.12
N THR A 69 0.97 -10.16 -2.28
CA THR A 69 2.27 -9.51 -2.53
C THR A 69 3.27 -9.65 -1.39
N LEU A 70 4.51 -9.19 -1.62
CA LEU A 70 5.61 -9.27 -0.66
C LEU A 70 5.34 -8.55 0.66
N LEU A 71 4.56 -7.46 0.67
CA LEU A 71 4.09 -6.76 1.89
C LEU A 71 2.69 -7.23 2.35
N GLY A 72 2.33 -8.44 1.94
CA GLY A 72 0.98 -8.95 1.99
C GLY A 72 0.54 -9.31 3.40
N TRP A 73 1.42 -9.86 4.23
CA TRP A 73 1.09 -10.31 5.59
C TRP A 73 0.98 -9.11 6.55
N LEU A 74 1.86 -8.12 6.40
CA LEU A 74 1.87 -6.89 7.18
C LEU A 74 0.59 -6.06 6.97
N SER A 75 0.16 -5.92 5.71
CA SER A 75 -1.00 -5.10 5.34
C SER A 75 -2.31 -5.90 5.29
N MET A 76 -2.26 -7.24 5.44
CA MET A 76 -3.42 -8.13 5.41
C MET A 76 -4.61 -7.69 6.26
N PRO A 77 -4.45 -7.33 7.55
CA PRO A 77 -5.62 -7.01 8.40
C PRO A 77 -6.38 -5.76 7.93
N PHE A 78 -5.76 -4.91 7.11
CA PHE A 78 -6.38 -3.71 6.57
C PHE A 78 -6.96 -3.91 5.16
N LYS A 79 -6.74 -5.07 4.54
CA LYS A 79 -7.23 -5.41 3.19
C LYS A 79 -8.57 -6.16 3.24
N PRO A 80 -9.33 -6.19 2.14
CA PRO A 80 -10.60 -6.93 2.07
C PRO A 80 -10.41 -8.44 2.19
N LYS A 81 -11.45 -9.15 2.66
CA LYS A 81 -11.44 -10.62 2.83
C LYS A 81 -11.07 -11.39 1.55
N SER A 82 -11.51 -10.91 0.38
CA SER A 82 -11.17 -11.52 -0.92
C SER A 82 -9.65 -11.63 -1.13
N TYR A 83 -8.86 -10.69 -0.60
CA TYR A 83 -7.41 -10.73 -0.65
C TYR A 83 -6.84 -11.80 0.30
N THR A 84 -7.42 -11.91 1.51
CA THR A 84 -7.03 -12.93 2.49
C THR A 84 -7.28 -14.33 1.94
N ASP A 85 -8.43 -14.55 1.31
CA ASP A 85 -8.77 -15.85 0.72
C ASP A 85 -7.79 -16.25 -0.41
N GLU A 86 -7.32 -15.28 -1.22
CA GLU A 86 -6.30 -15.52 -2.23
C GLU A 86 -4.92 -15.77 -1.64
N TYR A 87 -4.58 -15.09 -0.55
CA TYR A 87 -3.33 -15.32 0.17
C TYR A 87 -3.30 -16.72 0.82
N ASP A 88 -4.42 -17.17 1.37
CA ASP A 88 -4.52 -18.48 2.03
C ASP A 88 -4.44 -19.64 1.02
N LYS A 89 -4.81 -19.39 -0.24
CA LYS A 89 -4.60 -20.34 -1.36
C LYS A 89 -3.14 -20.45 -1.79
N LEU A 90 -2.25 -19.53 -1.40
CA LEU A 90 -0.84 -19.63 -1.77
C LEU A 90 -0.17 -20.84 -1.13
N PRO A 91 0.80 -21.46 -1.83
CA PRO A 91 1.63 -22.50 -1.24
C PRO A 91 2.37 -21.97 0.00
N VAL A 92 2.39 -22.77 1.07
CA VAL A 92 2.96 -22.44 2.40
C VAL A 92 4.39 -21.90 2.31
N LYS A 93 5.18 -22.36 1.32
CA LYS A 93 6.53 -21.86 1.03
C LYS A 93 6.54 -20.35 0.79
N TYR A 94 5.61 -19.84 -0.03
CA TYR A 94 5.54 -18.41 -0.37
C TYR A 94 4.96 -17.59 0.77
N GLN A 95 3.95 -18.09 1.48
CA GLN A 95 3.45 -17.44 2.70
C GLN A 95 4.56 -17.25 3.74
N LYS A 96 5.45 -18.23 3.89
CA LYS A 96 6.60 -18.14 4.80
C LYS A 96 7.61 -17.09 4.34
N ILE A 97 7.87 -17.00 3.03
CA ILE A 97 8.76 -15.97 2.46
C ILE A 97 8.18 -14.57 2.69
N VAL A 98 6.90 -14.36 2.37
CA VAL A 98 6.20 -13.08 2.59
C VAL A 98 6.26 -12.68 4.06
N ARG A 99 5.94 -13.62 4.96
CA ARG A 99 5.98 -13.36 6.40
C ARG A 99 7.39 -12.99 6.90
N TRP A 100 8.43 -13.69 6.45
CA TRP A 100 9.81 -13.36 6.84
C TRP A 100 10.24 -12.00 6.29
N PHE A 101 9.88 -11.69 5.05
CA PHE A 101 10.13 -10.40 4.44
C PHE A 101 9.45 -9.28 5.24
N ASP A 102 8.19 -9.46 5.60
CA ASP A 102 7.42 -8.49 6.38
C ASP A 102 7.98 -8.26 7.77
N ILE A 103 8.42 -9.32 8.45
CA ILE A 103 9.10 -9.22 9.75
C ILE A 103 10.42 -8.45 9.60
N ALA A 104 11.21 -8.72 8.55
CA ALA A 104 12.46 -8.01 8.32
C ALA A 104 12.22 -6.50 8.07
N ILE A 105 11.23 -6.15 7.25
CA ILE A 105 10.86 -4.76 6.98
C ILE A 105 10.35 -4.08 8.26
N LEU A 106 9.50 -4.74 9.05
CA LEU A 106 9.06 -4.24 10.36
C LEU A 106 10.24 -3.96 11.29
N GLY A 107 11.20 -4.88 11.36
CA GLY A 107 12.41 -4.69 12.14
C GLY A 107 13.20 -3.45 11.72
N ILE A 108 13.38 -3.27 10.41
CA ILE A 108 14.04 -2.08 9.85
C ILE A 108 13.29 -0.80 10.23
N LEU A 109 11.96 -0.77 10.07
CA LEU A 109 11.15 0.42 10.38
C LEU A 109 11.23 0.80 11.87
N VAL A 110 11.17 -0.19 12.76
CA VAL A 110 11.30 0.03 14.21
C VAL A 110 12.69 0.58 14.54
N ILE A 111 13.75 -0.02 13.98
CA ILE A 111 15.12 0.48 14.19
C ILE A 111 15.23 1.91 13.66
N THR A 112 14.80 2.19 12.44
CA THR A 112 14.85 3.53 11.84
C THR A 112 14.07 4.57 12.65
N PHE A 113 12.95 4.18 13.27
CA PHE A 113 12.14 5.06 14.12
C PHE A 113 12.85 5.41 15.44
N PHE A 114 13.46 4.43 16.11
CA PHE A 114 14.10 4.61 17.41
C PHE A 114 15.57 5.06 17.32
N TYR A 115 16.25 4.84 16.19
CA TYR A 115 17.63 5.24 15.95
C TYR A 115 17.97 6.70 16.35
N PRO A 116 17.18 7.72 15.95
CA PRO A 116 17.49 9.11 16.34
C PRO A 116 17.37 9.38 17.85
N TYR A 117 16.64 8.54 18.60
CA TYR A 117 16.52 8.69 20.06
C TYR A 117 17.69 8.08 20.82
N TYR A 118 18.37 7.08 20.24
CA TYR A 118 19.55 6.44 20.84
C TYR A 118 20.85 7.17 20.50
N MET A 119 20.97 7.74 19.30
CA MET A 119 22.18 8.43 18.81
C MET A 119 22.16 9.94 19.13
N LYS A 120 21.75 10.30 20.35
CA LYS A 120 21.59 11.68 20.81
C LYS A 120 22.89 12.49 20.70
#